data_AF-E9AGL4-F1
#
_entry.id   AF-E9AGL4-F1
#
_cell.length_a   1.000
_cell.length_b   1.000
_cell.length_c   1.000
_cell.angle_alpha   90.00
_cell.angle_beta   90.00
_cell.angle_gamma   90.00
#
_symmetry.space_group_name_H-M   'P 1'
#
loop_
_entity.id
_entity.type
_entity.pdbx_description
1 polymer ?
#
loop_
_entity_poly.entity_id
_entity_poly.type
_entity_poly.pdbx_seq_one_letter_code
_entity_poly.pdbx_strand_id
1 'polypeptide(L)'
;MELYLLPETDSFSQVFLRPTFAVPFSVMTSLTLAANYFMEKSTVESSSAPAVLVTATFCVNVFSFTLFIASITFSNSTQITRAIALGQSPPMKLSVLRSLPWPLSVVCGGQGDRKLVPFVLYSLIFPGTLVVASLHLISLGVNGLENSLFWQLPLQRYLAWSMLWRLVVATAVFTTNYLAAHNPTQSVLIPSTDTYRQPSNVGRKPE
;
A
#
# COMPACT_ATOMS: atom_id res chain seq x y z
N MET A 1 18.02 6.76 21.21
CA MET A 1 18.36 6.32 19.83
C MET A 1 18.63 7.58 19.05
N GLU A 2 19.85 7.76 18.55
CA GLU A 2 20.17 8.94 17.75
C GLU A 2 19.51 8.82 16.37
N LEU A 3 18.78 9.85 15.96
CA LEU A 3 18.19 9.95 14.63
C LEU A 3 19.25 10.43 13.66
N TYR A 4 19.39 9.76 12.53
CA TYR A 4 20.33 10.11 11.46
C TYR A 4 19.55 10.44 10.19
N LEU A 5 18.66 11.44 10.25
CA LEU A 5 17.84 11.78 9.09
C LEU A 5 18.69 12.31 7.95
N LEU A 6 18.51 11.70 6.78
CA LEU A 6 18.97 12.29 5.52
C LEU A 6 18.13 13.54 5.20
N PRO A 7 18.67 14.48 4.41
CA PRO A 7 17.90 15.62 3.93
C PRO A 7 16.66 15.18 3.15
N GLU A 8 15.59 15.96 3.26
CA GLU A 8 14.33 15.69 2.56
C GLU A 8 14.52 15.68 1.04
N THR A 9 13.89 14.71 0.37
CA THR A 9 13.89 14.60 -1.10
C THR A 9 12.54 15.01 -1.69
N ASP A 10 12.58 15.54 -2.90
CA ASP A 10 11.43 15.77 -3.78
C ASP A 10 11.29 14.71 -4.88
N SER A 11 12.23 13.76 -4.95
CA SER A 11 12.29 12.79 -6.02
C SER A 11 11.59 11.47 -5.66
N PHE A 12 10.45 11.20 -6.31
CA PHE A 12 9.79 9.89 -6.22
C PHE A 12 10.67 8.75 -6.71
N SER A 13 11.48 8.96 -7.75
CA SER A 13 12.37 7.92 -8.26
C SER A 13 13.44 7.54 -7.23
N GLN A 14 13.99 8.51 -6.49
CA GLN A 14 14.93 8.22 -5.39
C GLN A 14 14.28 7.42 -4.25
N VAL A 15 12.97 7.53 -4.06
CA VAL A 15 12.22 6.82 -3.02
C VAL A 15 11.86 5.40 -3.50
N PHE A 16 11.38 5.24 -4.74
CA PHE A 16 10.94 3.96 -5.29
C PHE A 16 12.05 3.03 -5.77
N LEU A 17 13.18 3.57 -6.24
CA LEU A 17 14.32 2.75 -6.68
C LEU A 17 15.14 2.18 -5.51
N ARG A 18 14.78 2.52 -4.25
CA ARG A 18 15.49 1.98 -3.09
C ARG A 18 15.10 0.52 -2.85
N PRO A 19 16.06 -0.31 -2.39
CA PRO A 19 15.80 -1.69 -2.01
C PRO A 19 14.70 -1.83 -0.95
N THR A 20 14.55 -0.82 -0.07
CA THR A 20 13.50 -0.75 0.97
C THR A 20 12.08 -0.71 0.42
N PHE A 21 11.90 -0.29 -0.84
CA PHE A 21 10.63 -0.40 -1.56
C PHE A 21 10.57 -1.68 -2.38
N ALA A 22 11.52 -1.83 -3.31
CA ALA A 22 11.44 -2.82 -4.37
C ALA A 22 11.46 -4.26 -3.85
N VAL A 23 12.29 -4.55 -2.84
CA VAL A 23 12.44 -5.91 -2.31
C VAL A 23 11.19 -6.33 -1.53
N PRO A 24 10.71 -5.59 -0.51
CA PRO A 24 9.50 -5.99 0.21
C PRO A 24 8.26 -6.02 -0.68
N PHE A 25 8.12 -5.07 -1.61
CA PHE A 25 7.02 -5.08 -2.58
C PHE A 25 7.05 -6.34 -3.45
N SER A 26 8.19 -6.66 -4.04
CA SER A 26 8.35 -7.83 -4.91
C SER A 26 8.08 -9.13 -4.16
N VAL A 27 8.62 -9.29 -2.95
CA VAL A 27 8.42 -10.49 -2.12
C VAL A 27 6.96 -10.63 -1.73
N MET A 28 6.35 -9.59 -1.16
CA MET A 28 4.95 -9.62 -0.70
C MET A 28 3.99 -9.89 -1.86
N THR A 29 4.18 -9.20 -2.98
CA THR A 29 3.32 -9.33 -4.15
C THR A 29 3.48 -10.70 -4.80
N SER A 30 4.71 -11.20 -4.95
CA SER A 30 4.96 -12.53 -5.52
C SER A 30 4.35 -13.64 -4.66
N LEU A 31 4.55 -13.59 -3.34
CA LEU A 31 3.97 -14.58 -2.43
C LEU A 31 2.44 -14.55 -2.46
N THR A 32 1.86 -13.34 -2.41
CA THR A 32 0.41 -13.15 -2.44
C THR A 32 -0.19 -13.65 -3.75
N LEU A 33 0.40 -13.28 -4.90
CA LEU A 33 -0.08 -13.70 -6.21
C LEU A 33 0.08 -15.21 -6.42
N ALA A 34 1.23 -15.78 -6.04
CA ALA A 34 1.44 -17.22 -6.15
C ALA A 34 0.41 -18.00 -5.31
N ALA A 35 0.22 -17.60 -4.05
CA ALA A 35 -0.77 -18.24 -3.18
C ALA A 35 -2.19 -18.15 -3.76
N ASN A 36 -2.61 -16.95 -4.20
CA ASN A 36 -3.94 -16.76 -4.80
C ASN A 36 -4.08 -17.55 -6.11
N TYR A 37 -3.05 -17.60 -6.94
CA TYR A 37 -3.06 -18.36 -8.19
C TYR A 37 -3.30 -19.86 -7.93
N PHE A 38 -2.54 -20.46 -7.02
CA PHE A 38 -2.69 -21.90 -6.72
C PHE A 38 -4.03 -22.21 -6.06
N MET A 39 -4.48 -21.38 -5.11
CA MET A 39 -5.78 -21.55 -4.46
C MET A 39 -6.93 -21.46 -5.47
N GLU A 40 -6.93 -20.43 -6.33
CA GLU A 40 -7.99 -20.26 -7.32
C GLU A 40 -7.96 -21.35 -8.39
N LYS A 41 -6.78 -21.70 -8.90
CA LYS A 41 -6.64 -22.77 -9.88
C LYS A 41 -7.21 -24.08 -9.33
N SER A 42 -6.80 -24.46 -8.13
CA SER A 42 -7.29 -25.67 -7.46
C SER A 42 -8.81 -25.62 -7.21
N THR A 43 -9.33 -24.46 -6.81
CA THR A 43 -10.78 -24.27 -6.59
C THR A 43 -11.57 -24.46 -7.89
N VAL A 44 -11.12 -23.85 -8.99
CA VAL A 44 -11.83 -23.95 -10.26
C VAL A 44 -11.76 -25.37 -10.82
N GLU A 45 -10.56 -25.98 -10.84
CA GLU A 45 -10.35 -27.33 -11.37
C GLU A 45 -11.14 -28.40 -10.58
N SER A 46 -11.36 -28.20 -9.28
CA SER A 46 -12.17 -29.11 -8.44
C SER A 46 -13.67 -28.87 -8.55
N SER A 47 -14.11 -27.63 -8.84
CA SER A 47 -15.53 -27.25 -8.81
C SER A 47 -16.37 -27.78 -9.98
N SER A 48 -15.76 -28.29 -11.06
CA SER A 48 -16.41 -28.59 -12.36
C SER A 48 -17.18 -27.41 -12.99
N ALA A 49 -17.20 -26.25 -12.33
CA ALA A 49 -17.92 -25.07 -12.75
C ALA A 49 -17.07 -24.23 -13.73
N PRO A 50 -17.72 -23.46 -14.63
CA PRO A 50 -16.98 -22.54 -15.47
C PRO A 50 -16.26 -21.47 -14.65
N ALA A 51 -15.10 -21.03 -15.12
CA ALA A 51 -14.36 -19.94 -14.50
C ALA A 51 -15.04 -18.60 -14.84
N VAL A 52 -15.65 -17.96 -13.83
CA VAL A 52 -16.37 -16.69 -13.99
C VAL A 52 -15.66 -15.62 -13.18
N LEU A 53 -15.16 -14.58 -13.87
CA LEU A 53 -14.37 -13.52 -13.24
C LEU A 53 -15.25 -12.51 -12.52
N VAL A 54 -16.25 -12.00 -13.23
CA VAL A 54 -17.18 -11.00 -12.71
C VAL A 54 -18.47 -11.73 -12.36
N THR A 55 -18.76 -11.79 -11.07
CA THR A 55 -19.96 -12.37 -10.45
C THR A 55 -20.57 -11.35 -9.48
N ALA A 56 -21.77 -11.63 -8.96
CA ALA A 56 -22.37 -10.80 -7.90
C ALA A 56 -21.49 -10.67 -6.65
N THR A 57 -20.64 -11.67 -6.37
CA THR A 57 -19.72 -11.69 -5.22
C THR A 57 -18.35 -11.10 -5.52
N PHE A 58 -18.10 -10.65 -6.77
CA PHE A 58 -16.81 -10.10 -7.18
C PHE A 58 -16.40 -8.89 -6.33
N CYS A 59 -17.33 -7.99 -6.02
CA CYS A 59 -17.09 -6.85 -5.14
C CYS A 59 -16.55 -7.29 -3.76
N VAL A 60 -17.15 -8.32 -3.17
CA VAL A 60 -16.73 -8.85 -1.86
C VAL A 60 -15.31 -9.40 -1.94
N ASN A 61 -14.96 -10.11 -3.03
CA ASN A 61 -13.61 -10.62 -3.25
C ASN A 61 -12.57 -9.47 -3.37
N VAL A 62 -12.85 -8.47 -4.20
CA VAL A 62 -11.93 -7.33 -4.37
C VAL A 62 -11.76 -6.55 -3.06
N PHE A 63 -12.86 -6.24 -2.36
CA PHE A 63 -12.79 -5.46 -1.13
C PHE A 63 -12.16 -6.23 0.04
N SER A 64 -12.45 -7.52 0.18
CA SER A 64 -11.79 -8.35 1.20
C SER A 64 -10.29 -8.48 0.95
N PHE A 65 -9.86 -8.72 -0.30
CA PHE A 65 -8.46 -8.72 -0.67
C PHE A 65 -7.79 -7.36 -0.40
N THR A 66 -8.45 -6.27 -0.81
CA THR A 66 -7.94 -4.92 -0.61
C THR A 66 -7.79 -4.58 0.88
N LEU A 67 -8.77 -4.95 1.70
CA LEU A 67 -8.72 -4.78 3.16
C LEU A 67 -7.56 -5.56 3.77
N PHE A 68 -7.38 -6.81 3.36
CA PHE A 68 -6.31 -7.68 3.84
C PHE A 68 -4.93 -7.09 3.51
N ILE A 69 -4.71 -6.71 2.26
CA ILE A 69 -3.45 -6.10 1.82
C ILE A 69 -3.20 -4.76 2.52
N ALA A 70 -4.21 -3.90 2.61
CA ALA A 70 -4.10 -2.62 3.30
C ALA A 70 -3.69 -2.80 4.77
N SER A 71 -4.29 -3.77 5.47
CA SER A 71 -3.98 -4.05 6.86
C SER A 71 -2.54 -4.51 7.04
N ILE A 72 -2.10 -5.51 6.26
CA ILE A 72 -0.74 -6.05 6.35
C ILE A 72 0.30 -4.98 6.01
N THR A 73 0.08 -4.26 4.92
CA THR A 73 0.99 -3.22 4.45
C THR A 73 1.09 -2.07 5.46
N PHE A 74 -0.02 -1.67 6.09
CA PHE A 74 -0.02 -0.67 7.15
C PHE A 74 0.75 -1.15 8.39
N SER A 75 0.52 -2.39 8.85
CA SER A 75 1.24 -2.97 9.98
C SER A 75 2.76 -3.01 9.76
N ASN A 76 3.20 -3.33 8.54
CA ASN A 76 4.62 -3.37 8.17
C ASN A 76 5.24 -1.98 7.98
N SER A 77 4.45 -0.91 8.00
CA SER A 77 4.95 0.43 7.72
C SER A 77 5.89 1.00 8.80
N THR A 78 5.83 0.44 10.01
CA THR A 78 6.75 0.76 11.11
C THR A 78 8.22 0.45 10.74
N GLN A 79 8.44 -0.56 9.90
CA GLN A 79 9.78 -0.89 9.41
C GLN A 79 10.29 0.19 8.45
N ILE A 80 9.42 0.76 7.61
CA ILE A 80 9.76 1.85 6.68
C ILE A 80 10.14 3.10 7.46
N THR A 81 9.30 3.51 8.42
CA THR A 81 9.58 4.70 9.24
C THR A 81 10.85 4.54 10.06
N ARG A 82 11.12 3.32 10.56
CA ARG A 82 12.38 3.02 11.27
C ARG A 82 13.59 3.11 10.34
N ALA A 83 13.50 2.62 9.11
CA ALA A 83 14.57 2.74 8.12
C ALA A 83 14.87 4.21 7.79
N ILE A 84 13.85 5.05 7.67
CA ILE A 84 14.00 6.50 7.48
C ILE A 84 14.69 7.14 8.70
N ALA A 85 14.21 6.85 9.91
CA ALA A 85 14.78 7.35 11.16
C ALA A 85 16.27 6.99 11.35
N LEU A 86 16.68 5.85 10.80
CA LEU A 86 18.06 5.35 10.77
C LEU A 86 18.91 5.91 9.62
N GLY A 87 18.38 6.82 8.79
CA GLY A 87 19.10 7.40 7.67
C GLY A 87 19.28 6.49 6.46
N GLN A 88 18.55 5.37 6.39
CA GLN A 88 18.60 4.44 5.25
C GLN A 88 17.75 4.93 4.07
N SER A 89 16.81 5.84 4.32
CA SER A 89 15.98 6.49 3.30
C SER A 89 15.69 7.93 3.72
N PRO A 90 15.70 8.91 2.80
CA PRO A 90 15.33 10.28 3.12
C PRO A 90 13.81 10.39 3.32
N PRO A 91 13.35 11.25 4.24
CA PRO A 91 11.96 11.68 4.26
C PRO A 91 11.62 12.43 2.95
N MET A 92 10.34 12.45 2.58
CA MET A 92 9.87 13.15 1.39
C MET A 92 9.25 14.50 1.77
N LYS A 93 9.57 15.57 1.03
CA LYS A 93 9.02 16.90 1.30
C LYS A 93 7.49 16.85 1.36
N LEU A 94 6.92 17.42 2.42
CA LEU A 94 5.46 17.45 2.60
C LEU A 94 4.73 18.13 1.43
N SER A 95 5.33 19.17 0.84
CA SER A 95 4.80 19.86 -0.34
C SER A 95 4.64 18.93 -1.55
N VAL A 96 5.55 17.98 -1.73
CA VAL A 96 5.52 16.98 -2.81
C VAL A 96 4.45 15.92 -2.54
N LEU A 97 4.30 15.48 -1.30
CA LEU A 97 3.21 14.56 -0.94
C LEU A 97 1.84 15.22 -1.10
N ARG A 98 1.73 16.53 -0.86
CA ARG A 98 0.50 17.31 -1.04
C ARG A 98 0.19 17.64 -2.50
N SER A 99 1.18 17.63 -3.40
CA SER A 99 0.96 17.86 -4.83
C SER A 99 0.47 16.62 -5.57
N LEU A 100 0.42 15.46 -4.91
CA LEU A 100 -0.16 14.24 -5.47
C LEU A 100 -1.66 14.44 -5.81
N PRO A 101 -2.17 13.73 -6.82
CA PRO A 101 -3.60 13.80 -7.15
C PRO A 101 -4.45 13.28 -5.99
N TRP A 102 -5.66 13.81 -5.86
CA TRP A 102 -6.63 13.22 -4.94
C TRP A 102 -6.95 11.77 -5.37
N PRO A 103 -7.02 10.80 -4.43
CA PRO A 103 -7.02 10.94 -2.97
C PRO A 103 -5.64 10.79 -2.30
N LEU A 104 -4.56 10.57 -3.07
CA LEU A 104 -3.22 10.35 -2.55
C LEU A 104 -2.70 11.52 -1.71
N SER A 105 -2.98 12.77 -2.11
CA SER A 105 -2.54 13.95 -1.34
C SER A 105 -3.07 14.00 0.09
N VAL A 106 -4.29 13.49 0.32
CA VAL A 106 -4.89 13.46 1.66
C VAL A 106 -4.22 12.40 2.52
N VAL A 107 -3.96 11.22 1.95
CA VAL A 107 -3.40 10.08 2.70
C VAL A 107 -1.91 10.24 2.94
N CYS A 108 -1.18 10.67 1.91
CA CYS A 108 0.27 10.83 1.96
C CYS A 108 0.67 12.19 2.56
N GLY A 109 -0.08 13.25 2.29
CA GLY A 109 0.25 14.64 2.69
C GLY A 109 -0.47 15.16 3.94
N GLY A 110 -1.22 14.30 4.65
CA GLY A 110 -1.84 14.61 5.94
C GLY A 110 -0.79 14.91 7.01
N GLN A 111 -1.09 15.83 7.93
CA GLN A 111 -0.16 16.13 9.03
C GLN A 111 -0.31 15.15 10.20
N GLY A 112 0.82 14.83 10.81
CA GLY A 112 0.91 14.00 12.00
C GLY A 112 0.96 12.51 11.69
N ASP A 113 0.62 11.72 12.69
CA ASP A 113 0.74 10.27 12.60
C ASP A 113 -0.32 9.66 11.71
N ARG A 114 0.12 8.69 10.91
CA ARG A 114 -0.74 7.93 10.03
C ARG A 114 -1.71 7.09 10.85
N LYS A 115 -2.95 7.02 10.37
CA LYS A 115 -4.04 6.27 11.01
C LYS A 115 -4.49 5.13 10.12
N LEU A 116 -4.71 3.96 10.71
CA LEU A 116 -5.12 2.75 10.00
C LEU A 116 -6.46 2.95 9.29
N VAL A 117 -7.46 3.51 9.99
CA VAL A 117 -8.84 3.63 9.47
C VAL A 117 -8.89 4.48 8.18
N PRO A 118 -8.36 5.72 8.13
CA PRO A 118 -8.30 6.48 6.89
C PRO A 118 -7.54 5.78 5.76
N PHE A 119 -6.45 5.08 6.08
CA PHE A 119 -5.66 4.36 5.08
C PHE A 119 -6.42 3.18 4.47
N VAL A 120 -7.14 2.42 5.29
CA VAL A 120 -8.00 1.32 4.84
C VAL A 120 -9.17 1.85 4.03
N LEU A 121 -9.84 2.91 4.49
CA LEU A 121 -10.93 3.54 3.75
C LEU A 121 -10.48 4.06 2.39
N TYR A 122 -9.32 4.73 2.34
CA TYR A 122 -8.68 5.09 1.09
C TYR A 122 -8.51 3.86 0.21
N SER A 123 -7.87 2.80 0.71
CA SER A 123 -7.56 1.61 -0.09
C SER A 123 -8.82 0.97 -0.69
N LEU A 124 -9.92 0.93 0.06
CA LEU A 124 -11.21 0.43 -0.41
C LEU A 124 -11.85 1.34 -1.49
N ILE A 125 -11.86 2.66 -1.24
CA ILE A 125 -12.36 3.65 -2.21
C ILE A 125 -11.47 3.66 -3.46
N PHE A 126 -10.16 3.52 -3.29
CA PHE A 126 -9.14 3.57 -4.33
C PHE A 126 -7.87 2.84 -3.83
N PRO A 127 -7.47 1.69 -4.37
CA PRO A 127 -7.79 1.13 -5.71
C PRO A 127 -8.98 0.16 -5.80
N GLY A 128 -9.57 -0.29 -4.69
CA GLY A 128 -10.56 -1.37 -4.71
C GLY A 128 -11.76 -1.09 -5.63
N THR A 129 -12.40 0.07 -5.46
CA THR A 129 -13.54 0.48 -6.28
C THR A 129 -13.16 0.69 -7.76
N LEU A 130 -11.94 1.16 -8.04
CA LEU A 130 -11.46 1.33 -9.42
C LEU A 130 -11.41 -0.01 -10.15
N VAL A 131 -10.90 -1.06 -9.49
CA VAL A 131 -10.85 -2.41 -10.06
C VAL A 131 -12.25 -2.95 -10.31
N VAL A 132 -13.15 -2.81 -9.34
CA VAL A 132 -14.56 -3.23 -9.46
C VAL A 132 -15.21 -2.54 -10.65
N ALA A 133 -15.15 -1.21 -10.70
CA ALA A 133 -15.75 -0.43 -11.78
C ALA A 133 -15.15 -0.81 -13.15
N SER A 134 -13.82 -0.91 -13.24
CA SER A 134 -13.15 -1.24 -14.51
C SER A 134 -13.55 -2.61 -15.03
N LEU A 135 -13.55 -3.64 -14.19
CA LEU A 135 -13.89 -4.99 -14.62
C LEU A 135 -15.39 -5.16 -14.91
N HIS A 136 -16.27 -4.46 -14.19
CA HIS A 136 -17.69 -4.41 -14.56
C HIS A 136 -17.91 -3.71 -15.90
N LEU A 137 -17.22 -2.60 -16.17
CA LEU A 137 -17.33 -1.89 -17.46
C LEU A 137 -16.80 -2.75 -18.61
N ILE A 138 -15.68 -3.44 -18.42
CA ILE A 138 -15.15 -4.37 -19.42
C ILE A 138 -16.12 -5.53 -19.64
N SER A 139 -16.64 -6.13 -18.56
CA SER A 139 -17.64 -7.20 -18.65
C SER A 139 -18.89 -6.74 -19.38
N LEU A 140 -19.38 -5.54 -19.10
CA LEU A 140 -20.53 -4.93 -19.78
C LEU A 140 -20.26 -4.76 -21.27
N GLY A 141 -19.06 -4.30 -21.65
CA GLY A 141 -18.66 -4.14 -23.05
C GLY A 141 -18.52 -5.47 -23.80
N VAL A 142 -18.08 -6.54 -23.12
CA VAL A 142 -17.84 -7.85 -23.74
C VAL A 142 -19.11 -8.71 -23.79
N ASN A 143 -19.92 -8.71 -22.72
CA ASN A 143 -21.06 -9.62 -22.55
C ASN A 143 -22.42 -8.93 -22.74
N GLY A 144 -22.46 -7.60 -22.83
CA GLY A 144 -23.70 -6.82 -22.83
C GLY A 144 -24.34 -6.69 -21.45
N LEU A 145 -25.46 -5.97 -21.37
CA LEU A 145 -26.14 -5.65 -20.11
C LEU A 145 -26.63 -6.90 -19.38
N GLU A 146 -27.26 -7.83 -20.11
CA GLU A 146 -27.90 -9.03 -19.58
C GLU A 146 -26.91 -9.99 -18.90
N ASN A 147 -25.68 -10.08 -19.41
CA ASN A 147 -24.65 -11.00 -18.91
C ASN A 147 -23.47 -10.27 -18.27
N SER A 148 -23.64 -9.00 -17.88
CA SER A 148 -22.59 -8.15 -17.31
C SER A 148 -22.03 -8.69 -15.97
N LEU A 149 -22.79 -9.52 -15.26
CA LEU A 149 -22.40 -10.20 -14.03
C LEU A 149 -22.01 -11.67 -14.22
N PHE A 150 -21.76 -12.09 -15.46
CA PHE A 150 -21.38 -13.47 -15.78
C PHE A 150 -20.29 -13.49 -16.85
N TRP A 151 -19.13 -12.90 -16.53
CA TRP A 151 -18.01 -12.90 -17.47
C TRP A 151 -17.23 -14.22 -17.38
N GLN A 152 -17.70 -15.21 -18.14
CA GLN A 152 -17.05 -16.51 -18.26
C GLN A 152 -15.82 -16.42 -19.16
N LEU A 153 -14.71 -17.01 -18.70
CA LEU A 153 -13.43 -17.01 -19.39
C LEU A 153 -12.81 -18.41 -19.36
N PRO A 154 -11.96 -18.77 -20.35
CA PRO A 154 -11.08 -19.92 -20.23
C PRO A 154 -10.19 -19.79 -19.00
N LEU A 155 -9.92 -20.90 -18.30
CA LEU A 155 -9.19 -20.92 -17.02
C LEU A 155 -7.90 -20.08 -17.04
N GLN A 156 -7.10 -20.19 -18.09
CA GLN A 156 -5.86 -19.42 -18.23
C GLN A 156 -6.10 -17.91 -18.23
N ARG A 157 -7.12 -17.42 -18.96
CA ARG A 157 -7.48 -16.00 -19.01
C ARG A 157 -8.09 -15.54 -17.70
N TYR A 158 -8.95 -16.36 -17.09
CA TYR A 158 -9.50 -16.11 -15.76
C TYR A 158 -8.37 -15.88 -14.75
N LEU A 159 -7.43 -16.81 -14.64
CA LEU A 159 -6.31 -16.69 -13.70
C LEU A 159 -5.44 -15.47 -14.00
N ALA A 160 -5.16 -15.18 -15.27
CA ALA A 160 -4.39 -14.01 -15.67
C ALA A 160 -5.07 -12.70 -15.23
N TRP A 161 -6.37 -12.52 -15.53
CA TRP A 161 -7.13 -11.36 -15.09
C TRP A 161 -7.24 -11.28 -13.58
N SER A 162 -7.43 -12.42 -12.93
CA SER A 162 -7.55 -12.54 -11.48
C SER A 162 -6.28 -12.12 -10.74
N MET A 163 -5.11 -12.46 -11.29
CA MET A 163 -3.83 -12.01 -10.76
C MET A 163 -3.53 -10.55 -11.11
N LEU A 164 -3.93 -10.10 -12.32
CA LEU A 164 -3.70 -8.74 -12.78
C LEU A 164 -4.38 -7.71 -11.86
N TRP A 165 -5.66 -7.89 -11.54
CA TRP A 165 -6.34 -6.92 -10.69
C TRP A 165 -5.79 -6.91 -9.26
N ARG A 166 -5.39 -8.09 -8.72
CA ARG A 166 -4.71 -8.18 -7.42
C ARG A 166 -3.37 -7.47 -7.43
N LEU A 167 -2.61 -7.58 -8.51
CA LEU A 167 -1.37 -6.85 -8.70
C LEU A 167 -1.61 -5.33 -8.69
N VAL A 168 -2.65 -4.86 -9.39
CA VAL A 168 -3.03 -3.44 -9.38
C VAL A 168 -3.35 -2.96 -7.97
N VAL A 169 -4.18 -3.70 -7.23
CA VAL A 169 -4.52 -3.38 -5.84
C VAL A 169 -3.26 -3.37 -4.96
N ALA A 170 -2.46 -4.43 -5.00
CA ALA A 170 -1.25 -4.55 -4.19
C ALA A 170 -0.26 -3.43 -4.48
N THR A 171 -0.04 -3.10 -5.75
CA THR A 171 0.85 -2.01 -6.17
C THR A 171 0.36 -0.67 -5.64
N ALA A 172 -0.91 -0.33 -5.85
CA ALA A 172 -1.44 0.96 -5.42
C ALA A 172 -1.45 1.10 -3.88
N VAL A 173 -1.86 0.07 -3.15
CA VAL A 173 -1.88 0.07 -1.68
C VAL A 173 -0.46 0.16 -1.12
N PHE A 174 0.47 -0.65 -1.65
CA PHE A 174 1.86 -0.67 -1.20
C PHE A 174 2.57 0.65 -1.47
N THR A 175 2.46 1.17 -2.70
CA THR A 175 3.00 2.47 -3.10
C THR A 175 2.46 3.59 -2.22
N THR A 176 1.14 3.63 -2.00
CA THR A 176 0.53 4.67 -1.17
C THR A 176 1.03 4.60 0.27
N ASN A 177 1.04 3.40 0.87
CA ASN A 177 1.55 3.23 2.22
C ASN A 177 3.02 3.64 2.34
N TYR A 178 3.83 3.28 1.35
CA TYR A 178 5.25 3.60 1.33
C TYR A 178 5.48 5.10 1.24
N LEU A 179 4.78 5.81 0.35
CA LEU A 179 4.83 7.26 0.26
C LEU A 179 4.34 7.93 1.56
N ALA A 180 3.21 7.46 2.10
CA ALA A 180 2.70 7.98 3.36
C ALA A 180 3.71 7.77 4.50
N ALA A 181 4.41 6.63 4.53
CA ALA A 181 5.46 6.37 5.52
C ALA A 181 6.66 7.32 5.41
N HIS A 182 6.87 7.96 4.25
CA HIS A 182 7.91 8.97 4.05
C HIS A 182 7.47 10.38 4.47
N ASN A 183 6.26 10.55 5.02
CA ASN A 183 5.80 11.85 5.50
C ASN A 183 6.61 12.32 6.73
N PRO A 184 7.29 13.47 6.66
CA PRO A 184 8.21 13.95 7.70
C PRO A 184 7.49 14.44 8.97
N THR A 185 6.18 14.65 8.91
CA THR A 185 5.40 15.15 10.06
C THR A 185 5.00 14.06 11.06
N GLN A 186 5.37 12.80 10.78
CA GLN A 186 5.18 11.70 11.73
C GLN A 186 6.08 11.87 12.94
N SER A 187 5.53 11.66 14.13
CA SER A 187 6.21 11.87 15.42
C SER A 187 7.55 11.12 15.52
N VAL A 188 7.62 9.91 14.96
CA VAL A 188 8.84 9.07 14.93
C VAL A 188 10.00 9.69 14.14
N LEU A 189 9.72 10.66 13.26
CA LEU A 189 10.73 11.36 12.46
C LEU A 189 11.05 12.75 13.03
N ILE A 190 10.38 13.18 14.09
CA ILE A 190 10.64 14.47 14.72
C ILE A 190 11.64 14.23 15.86
N PRO A 191 12.80 14.91 15.87
CA PRO A 191 13.76 14.79 16.96
C PRO A 191 13.11 15.14 18.29
N SER A 192 13.08 14.17 19.21
CA SER A 192 12.61 14.41 20.58
C SER A 192 13.59 15.38 21.26
N THR A 193 13.08 16.55 21.66
CA THR A 193 13.86 17.56 22.41
C THR A 193 14.38 17.06 23.75
N ASP A 194 13.86 15.94 24.26
CA ASP A 194 14.20 15.39 25.57
C ASP A 194 15.67 14.91 25.71
N THR A 195 16.39 14.73 24.61
CA THR A 195 17.82 14.38 24.67
C THR A 195 18.73 15.58 24.96
N TYR A 196 18.21 16.80 24.87
CA TYR A 196 18.91 18.02 25.30
C TYR A 196 18.57 18.43 26.74
N ARG A 197 18.29 17.47 27.63
CA ARG A 197 18.63 17.69 29.04
C ARG A 197 20.15 17.81 29.14
N GLN A 198 20.61 19.04 28.94
CA GLN A 198 21.94 19.50 29.31
C GLN A 198 22.32 18.86 30.66
N PRO A 199 23.56 18.37 30.82
CA PRO A 199 24.05 18.02 32.14
C PRO A 199 23.91 19.26 33.02
N SER A 200 22.90 19.22 33.88
CA SER A 200 22.61 20.20 34.90
C SER A 200 23.87 20.41 35.70
N ASN A 201 24.39 21.65 35.67
CA ASN A 201 25.34 22.23 36.61
C ASN A 201 25.74 21.29 37.76
N VAL A 202 26.70 20.41 37.54
CA VAL A 202 27.48 19.86 38.66
C VAL A 202 28.53 20.92 38.98
N GLY A 203 28.03 22.02 39.55
CA GLY A 203 28.83 22.88 40.40
C GLY A 203 29.27 22.04 41.59
N ARG A 204 30.49 21.52 41.51
CA ARG A 204 31.28 21.16 42.69
C ARG A 204 32.63 21.87 42.60
N LYS A 205 32.69 23.08 43.17
CA LYS A 205 33.70 23.39 44.21
C LYS A 205 33.45 22.41 45.38
N PRO A 206 34.42 22.00 46.23
CA PRO A 206 35.62 22.71 46.69
C PRO A 206 36.86 21.76 46.70
N GLU A 207 38.11 22.03 47.08
CA GLU A 207 38.87 23.05 47.82
C GLU A 207 40.24 23.22 47.14
#